data_AF-A0A182IHR2-F1
#
_entry.id   AF-A0A182IHR2-F1
#
_cell.length_a   1.000
_cell.length_b   1.000
_cell.length_c   1.000
_cell.angle_alpha   90.00
_cell.angle_beta   90.00
_cell.angle_gamma   90.00
#
_symmetry.space_group_name_H-M   'P 1'
#
loop_
_entity.id
_entity.type
_entity.pdbx_description
1 polymer ?
#
loop_
_entity_poly.entity_id
_entity_poly.type
_entity_poly.pdbx_seq_one_letter_code
_entity_poly.pdbx_strand_id
1 'polypeptide(L)'
;FPSCCPLLKPAPNPKWSNRALRLLKSDKNRAQRAYRLNNTLHNLCVYKYAAKAYRLLNRHLYRRYVRRLQMRLTIDPGSFFRFVNSRRGSASLPSTLFLDLSSATSNPDICNLFAKHFSSV
;
A
#
# COMPACT_ATOMS: atom_id res chain seq x y z
N PHE A 1 15.82 -6.31 -16.20
CA PHE A 1 15.54 -4.86 -16.19
C PHE A 1 15.17 -4.42 -14.78
N PRO A 2 15.91 -3.50 -14.12
CA PRO A 2 15.51 -2.98 -12.83
C PRO A 2 14.28 -2.09 -13.04
N SER A 3 13.21 -2.30 -12.28
CA SER A 3 11.98 -1.53 -12.43
C SER A 3 12.26 -0.05 -12.14
N CYS A 4 12.16 0.81 -13.16
CA CYS A 4 12.24 2.27 -13.06
C CYS A 4 11.02 2.87 -12.35
N CYS A 5 10.48 2.20 -11.34
CA CYS A 5 9.46 2.77 -10.47
C CYS A 5 10.20 3.48 -9.33
N PRO A 6 10.15 4.83 -9.26
CA PRO A 6 10.72 5.53 -8.12
C PRO A 6 10.06 4.98 -6.86
N LEU A 7 10.87 4.57 -5.89
CA LEU A 7 10.39 4.13 -4.58
C LEU A 7 9.68 5.32 -3.93
N LEU A 8 8.37 5.40 -4.15
CA LEU A 8 7.51 6.39 -3.54
C LEU A 8 7.67 6.25 -2.04
N LYS A 9 8.32 7.24 -1.41
CA LYS A 9 8.38 7.31 0.05
C LYS A 9 6.94 7.24 0.56
N PRO A 10 6.60 6.27 1.42
CA PRO A 10 5.25 6.16 1.92
C PRO A 10 4.87 7.48 2.60
N ALA A 11 3.67 7.98 2.30
CA ALA A 11 3.20 9.25 2.81
C ALA A 11 3.40 9.31 4.35
N PRO A 12 3.86 10.44 4.90
CA PRO A 12 4.22 10.54 6.32
C PRO A 12 3.05 10.19 7.25
N ASN A 13 1.83 10.40 6.75
CA ASN A 13 0.57 10.04 7.39
C ASN A 13 -0.21 9.10 6.46
N PRO A 14 -0.16 7.77 6.70
CA PRO A 14 -0.96 6.86 5.90
C PRO A 14 -2.45 7.13 6.12
N LYS A 15 -3.27 6.93 5.08
CA LYS A 15 -4.72 7.22 5.12
C LYS A 15 -5.48 6.43 6.19
N TRP A 16 -4.95 5.26 6.59
CA TRP A 16 -5.52 4.44 7.66
C TRP A 16 -5.06 4.87 9.07
N SER A 17 -4.16 5.85 9.19
CA SER A 17 -3.66 6.32 10.49
C SER A 17 -4.73 7.11 11.24
N ASN A 18 -4.66 7.05 12.57
CA ASN A 18 -5.45 7.88 13.48
C ASN A 18 -4.58 8.49 14.58
N ARG A 19 -5.19 9.26 15.50
CA ARG A 19 -4.47 9.88 16.63
C ARG A 19 -3.79 8.83 17.51
N ALA A 20 -4.49 7.76 17.87
CA ALA A 20 -3.95 6.69 18.72
C ALA A 20 -2.69 6.03 18.12
N LEU A 21 -2.70 5.74 16.81
CA LEU A 21 -1.54 5.17 16.13
C LEU A 21 -0.34 6.12 16.11
N ARG A 22 -0.59 7.44 15.96
CA ARG A 22 0.48 8.45 16.02
C ARG A 22 1.09 8.55 17.43
N LEU A 23 0.26 8.48 18.47
CA LEU A 23 0.74 8.44 19.86
C LEU A 23 1.61 7.21 20.12
N LEU A 24 1.14 6.01 19.72
CA LEU A 24 1.93 4.78 19.85
C LEU A 24 3.24 4.81 19.04
N LYS A 25 3.25 5.47 17.87
CA LYS A 25 4.48 5.69 17.09
C LYS A 25 5.47 6.57 17.87
N SER A 26 4.98 7.63 18.51
CA SER A 26 5.78 8.50 19.37
C SER A 26 6.33 7.74 20.58
N ASP A 27 5.49 6.99 21.28
CA ASP A 27 5.89 6.18 22.44
C ASP A 27 6.93 5.13 22.08
N LYS A 28 6.73 4.40 20.98
CA LYS A 28 7.72 3.46 20.44
C LYS A 28 9.05 4.14 20.17
N ASN A 29 9.04 5.33 19.55
CA ASN A 29 10.26 6.07 19.24
C ASN A 29 10.97 6.55 20.51
N ARG A 30 10.22 7.04 21.52
CA ARG A 30 10.74 7.44 22.82
C ARG A 30 11.40 6.25 23.54
N ALA A 31 10.70 5.13 23.64
CA ALA A 31 11.22 3.91 24.27
C ALA A 31 12.45 3.35 23.53
N GLN A 32 12.47 3.40 22.19
CA GLN A 32 13.62 2.99 21.39
C GLN A 32 14.84 3.87 21.65
N ARG A 33 14.65 5.19 21.77
CA ARG A 33 15.74 6.12 22.13
C ARG A 33 16.25 5.83 23.53
N ALA A 34 15.36 5.64 24.50
CA ALA A 34 15.74 5.29 25.87
C ALA A 34 16.54 3.98 25.93
N TYR A 35 16.14 2.95 25.19
CA TYR A 35 16.88 1.68 25.09
C TYR A 35 18.25 1.83 24.41
N ARG A 36 18.34 2.66 23.37
CA ARG A 36 19.62 2.93 22.68
C ARG A 36 20.61 3.70 23.55
N LEU A 37 20.13 4.64 24.35
CA LEU A 37 20.95 5.42 25.28
C LEU A 37 21.33 4.58 26.50
N ASN A 38 20.36 3.82 27.03
CA ASN A 38 20.48 3.05 28.25
C ASN A 38 20.07 1.60 27.96
N ASN A 39 21.05 0.76 27.62
CA ASN A 39 20.87 -0.63 27.19
C ASN A 39 20.52 -1.57 28.37
N THR A 40 19.43 -1.28 29.08
CA THR A 40 18.95 -2.07 30.21
C THR A 40 17.82 -3.02 29.78
N LEU A 41 17.67 -4.13 30.50
CA LEU A 41 16.56 -5.07 30.29
C LEU A 41 15.19 -4.40 30.46
N HIS A 42 15.07 -3.49 31.43
CA HIS A 42 13.85 -2.71 31.63
C HIS A 42 13.49 -1.90 30.38
N ASN A 43 14.43 -1.13 29.83
CA ASN A 43 14.20 -0.32 28.63
C ASN A 43 13.90 -1.19 27.40
N LEU A 44 14.54 -2.36 27.29
CA LEU A 44 14.24 -3.33 26.25
C LEU A 44 12.78 -3.82 26.36
N CYS A 45 12.32 -4.17 27.56
CA CYS A 45 10.94 -4.61 27.80
C CYS A 45 9.93 -3.51 27.43
N VAL A 46 10.17 -2.27 27.87
CA VAL A 46 9.33 -1.11 27.53
C VAL A 46 9.29 -0.87 26.02
N TYR A 47 10.44 -0.92 25.34
CA TYR A 47 10.50 -0.79 23.89
C TYR A 47 9.74 -1.91 23.17
N LYS A 48 9.94 -3.17 23.57
CA LYS A 48 9.24 -4.33 22.99
C LYS A 48 7.72 -4.20 23.17
N TYR A 49 7.27 -3.76 24.34
CA TYR A 49 5.86 -3.53 24.62
C TYR A 49 5.27 -2.44 23.71
N ALA A 50 5.91 -1.26 23.65
CA ALA A 50 5.47 -0.15 22.80
C ALA A 50 5.47 -0.51 21.30
N ALA A 51 6.51 -1.25 20.85
CA ALA A 51 6.60 -1.74 19.48
C ALA A 51 5.49 -2.74 19.14
N LYS A 52 5.16 -3.66 20.07
CA LYS A 52 4.05 -4.61 19.91
C LYS A 52 2.71 -3.88 19.80
N ALA A 53 2.44 -2.93 20.69
CA ALA A 53 1.22 -2.13 20.69
C ALA A 53 1.04 -1.36 19.36
N TYR A 54 2.08 -0.66 18.90
CA TYR A 54 2.08 0.03 17.62
C TYR A 54 1.80 -0.92 16.44
N ARG A 55 2.51 -2.06 16.39
CA ARG A 55 2.36 -3.04 15.31
C ARG A 55 0.95 -3.61 15.23
N LEU A 56 0.35 -3.95 16.38
CA LEU A 56 -1.00 -4.51 16.44
C LEU A 56 -2.04 -3.51 15.94
N LEU A 57 -2.01 -2.27 16.43
CA LEU A 57 -2.95 -1.24 15.98
C LEU A 57 -2.75 -0.87 14.50
N ASN A 58 -1.50 -0.75 14.05
CA ASN A 58 -1.21 -0.46 12.63
C ASN A 58 -1.80 -1.53 11.71
N ARG A 59 -1.60 -2.81 12.07
CA ARG A 59 -2.14 -3.95 11.30
C ARG A 59 -3.66 -3.95 11.28
N HIS A 60 -4.30 -3.68 12.43
CA HIS A 60 -5.76 -3.60 12.52
C HIS A 60 -6.32 -2.49 11.63
N LEU A 61 -5.77 -1.28 11.73
CA LEU A 61 -6.23 -0.12 10.96
C LEU A 61 -6.02 -0.31 9.46
N TYR A 62 -4.87 -0.85 9.06
CA TYR A 62 -4.59 -1.15 7.66
C TYR A 62 -5.57 -2.17 7.08
N ARG A 63 -5.82 -3.28 7.78
CA ARG A 63 -6.81 -4.30 7.37
C ARG A 63 -8.20 -3.71 7.23
N ARG A 64 -8.62 -2.89 8.21
CA ARG A 64 -9.92 -2.20 8.16
C ARG A 64 -10.01 -1.26 6.96
N TYR A 65 -8.94 -0.53 6.65
CA TYR A 65 -8.87 0.35 5.49
C TYR A 65 -8.99 -0.44 4.17
N VAL A 66 -8.22 -1.52 4.01
CA VAL A 66 -8.28 -2.38 2.81
C VAL A 66 -9.67 -2.97 2.64
N ARG A 67 -10.28 -3.50 3.71
CA ARG A 67 -11.65 -4.03 3.66
C ARG A 67 -12.67 -2.97 3.23
N ARG A 68 -12.57 -1.75 3.77
CA ARG A 68 -13.44 -0.62 3.35
C ARG A 68 -13.24 -0.26 1.89
N LEU A 69 -12.00 -0.31 1.40
CA LEU A 69 -11.70 -0.03 -0.01
C LEU A 69 -12.29 -1.11 -0.93
N GLN A 70 -12.12 -2.38 -0.57
CA GLN A 70 -12.70 -3.52 -1.30
C GLN A 70 -14.23 -3.46 -1.34
N MET A 71 -14.88 -3.17 -0.20
CA MET A 71 -16.34 -3.00 -0.17
C MET A 71 -16.80 -1.80 -1.02
N ARG A 72 -16.03 -0.71 -1.06
CA ARG A 72 -16.36 0.43 -1.92
C ARG A 72 -16.21 0.09 -3.40
N LEU A 73 -15.21 -0.72 -3.75
CA LEU A 73 -15.02 -1.20 -5.11
C LEU A 73 -16.20 -2.04 -5.60
N THR A 74 -16.83 -2.84 -4.73
CA THR A 74 -18.00 -3.64 -5.11
C THR A 74 -19.29 -2.83 -5.18
N ILE A 75 -19.45 -1.81 -4.33
CA ILE A 75 -20.66 -0.97 -4.28
C ILE A 75 -20.64 0.15 -5.33
N ASP A 76 -19.50 0.77 -5.56
CA ASP A 76 -19.31 1.85 -6.53
C ASP A 76 -17.94 1.70 -7.22
N PRO A 77 -17.80 0.74 -8.14
CA PRO A 77 -16.59 0.59 -8.94
C PRO A 77 -16.29 1.85 -9.77
N GLY A 78 -17.34 2.61 -10.13
CA GLY A 78 -17.24 3.83 -10.92
C GLY A 78 -16.37 4.92 -10.27
N SER A 79 -16.50 5.18 -8.96
CA SER A 79 -15.64 6.17 -8.28
C SER A 79 -14.18 5.78 -8.25
N PHE A 80 -13.89 4.48 -8.15
CA PHE A 80 -12.52 3.99 -8.22
C PHE A 80 -11.93 4.20 -9.62
N PHE A 81 -12.65 3.80 -10.68
CA PHE A 81 -12.18 4.00 -12.04
C PHE A 81 -12.09 5.50 -12.39
N ARG A 82 -12.98 6.36 -11.87
CA ARG A 82 -12.83 7.83 -11.97
C ARG A 82 -11.54 8.32 -11.31
N PHE A 83 -11.19 7.82 -10.13
CA PHE A 83 -9.93 8.16 -9.45
C PHE A 83 -8.71 7.64 -10.20
N VAL A 84 -8.77 6.42 -10.75
CA VAL A 84 -7.70 5.86 -11.58
C VAL A 84 -7.54 6.70 -12.85
N ASN A 85 -8.65 7.04 -13.50
CA ASN A 85 -8.65 7.85 -14.72
C ASN A 85 -8.20 9.29 -14.44
N SER A 86 -8.51 9.87 -13.28
CA SER A 86 -8.02 11.21 -12.91
C SER A 86 -6.54 11.26 -12.56
N ARG A 87 -5.94 10.11 -12.21
CA ARG A 87 -4.47 9.96 -12.04
C ARG A 87 -3.76 9.46 -13.27
N ARG A 88 -4.51 8.98 -14.26
CA ARG A 88 -4.00 8.60 -15.57
C ARG A 88 -3.73 9.90 -16.32
N GLY A 89 -2.57 10.51 -16.03
CA GLY A 89 -2.05 11.64 -16.80
C GLY A 89 -2.15 11.31 -18.29
N SER A 90 -2.63 12.30 -19.05
CA SER A 90 -2.90 12.28 -20.49
C SER A 90 -2.22 11.16 -21.29
N ALA A 91 -3.05 10.30 -21.89
CA ALA A 91 -2.81 9.60 -23.15
C ALA A 91 -1.42 8.97 -23.40
N SER A 92 -0.88 8.20 -22.44
CA SER A 92 0.36 7.43 -22.67
C SER A 92 0.25 5.93 -22.36
N LEU A 93 -0.97 5.41 -22.18
CA LEU A 93 -1.12 3.96 -22.27
C LEU A 93 -0.79 3.57 -23.71
N PRO A 94 0.18 2.66 -23.92
CA PRO A 94 0.52 2.23 -25.26
C PRO A 94 -0.75 1.69 -25.89
N SER A 95 -1.10 2.24 -27.04
CA SER A 95 -2.25 1.79 -27.83
C SER A 95 -2.11 0.33 -28.22
N THR A 96 -0.89 -0.23 -28.16
CA THR A 96 -0.58 -1.63 -28.45
C THR A 96 0.04 -2.31 -27.23
N LEU A 97 -0.58 -3.39 -26.76
CA LEU A 97 -0.02 -4.29 -25.75
C LEU A 97 0.64 -5.49 -26.44
N PHE A 98 1.85 -5.85 -26.02
CA PHE A 98 2.56 -7.04 -26.51
C PHE A 98 2.67 -8.08 -25.40
N LEU A 99 2.35 -9.33 -25.71
CA LEU A 99 2.50 -10.50 -24.85
C LEU A 99 3.09 -11.64 -25.69
N ASP A 100 4.34 -12.01 -25.41
CA ASP A 100 5.14 -12.95 -26.21
C ASP A 100 5.20 -12.55 -27.69
N LEU A 101 4.62 -13.37 -28.58
CA LEU A 101 4.50 -13.13 -30.02
C LEU A 101 3.17 -12.46 -30.41
N SER A 102 2.28 -12.22 -29.44
CA SER A 102 0.96 -11.64 -29.68
C SER A 102 0.97 -10.15 -29.37
N SER A 103 0.24 -9.36 -30.16
CA SER A 103 0.01 -7.94 -29.86
C SER A 103 -1.46 -7.59 -30.05
N ALA A 104 -1.95 -6.64 -29.27
CA ALA A 104 -3.32 -6.18 -29.33
C ALA A 104 -3.39 -4.66 -29.26
N THR A 105 -4.14 -4.05 -30.17
CA THR A 105 -4.41 -2.60 -30.20
C THR A 105 -5.80 -2.21 -29.73
N SER A 106 -6.73 -3.17 -29.70
CA SER A 106 -8.12 -2.96 -29.30
C SER A 106 -8.28 -3.19 -27.80
N ASN A 107 -9.07 -2.36 -27.13
CA ASN A 107 -9.35 -2.48 -25.69
C ASN A 107 -9.82 -3.89 -25.26
N PRO A 108 -10.80 -4.52 -25.94
CA PRO A 108 -11.20 -5.90 -25.61
C PRO A 108 -10.06 -6.93 -25.75
N ASP A 109 -9.25 -6.84 -26.80
CA ASP A 109 -8.15 -7.79 -27.04
C ASP A 109 -7.01 -7.59 -26.04
N ILE A 110 -6.75 -6.34 -25.66
CA ILE A 110 -5.82 -6.01 -24.57
C ILE A 110 -6.30 -6.63 -23.25
N CYS A 111 -7.60 -6.52 -22.93
CA CYS A 111 -8.18 -7.16 -21.75
C CYS A 111 -8.04 -8.69 -21.80
N ASN A 112 -8.22 -9.30 -22.97
CA ASN A 112 -8.06 -10.74 -23.17
C ASN A 112 -6.60 -11.19 -22.99
N LEU A 113 -5.62 -10.44 -23.52
CA LEU A 113 -4.20 -10.72 -23.30
C LEU A 113 -3.83 -10.60 -21.81
N PHE A 114 -4.36 -9.60 -21.10
CA PHE A 114 -4.20 -9.50 -19.66
C PHE A 114 -4.79 -10.71 -18.93
N ALA A 115 -6.02 -11.12 -19.26
CA ALA A 115 -6.68 -12.28 -18.67
C ALA A 115 -5.86 -13.56 -18.90
N LYS A 116 -5.36 -13.75 -20.12
CA LYS A 116 -4.49 -14.88 -20.50
C LYS A 116 -3.23 -14.92 -19.65
N HIS A 117 -2.49 -13.81 -19.58
CA HIS A 117 -1.27 -13.72 -18.75
C HIS A 117 -1.56 -14.03 -17.29
N PHE A 118 -2.60 -13.42 -16.69
CA PHE A 118 -2.92 -13.61 -15.27
C PHE A 118 -3.56 -14.97 -14.93
N SER A 119 -4.08 -15.68 -15.92
CA SER A 119 -4.54 -17.07 -15.72
C SER A 119 -3.41 -18.08 -15.67
N SER A 120 -2.22 -17.74 -16.19
CA SER A 120 -1.05 -18.61 -16.23
C SER A 120 -0.02 -18.37 -15.12
N VAL A 121 -0.29 -17.44 -14.18
CA VAL A 121 0.59 -17.11 -13.04
C VAL A 121 0.06 -17.67 -11.73
#